data_AF-A0A973MEN3-F1
#
_entry.id   AF-A0A973MEN3-F1
#
_cell.length_a   1.000
_cell.length_b   1.000
_cell.length_c   1.000
_cell.angle_alpha   90.00
_cell.angle_beta   90.00
_cell.angle_gamma   90.00
#
_symmetry.space_group_name_H-M   'P 1'
#
loop_
_entity.id
_entity.type
_entity.pdbx_description
1 polymer ?
#
loop_
_entity_poly.entity_id
_entity_poly.type
_entity_poly.pdbx_seq_one_letter_code
_entity_poly.pdbx_strand_id
1 'polypeptide(L)'
;MDRHIAFDALHNFRDLGGYTTPDGHRIRPGRLYRADSPGKLTEGTEDWDRFLSLGIRTVIDLRHPWEAEARGRVPSHPSFAYHNLSIEHRAYEQAVQAPDVDPGPYLAERYMEVAQDGVKEIRRALELVAEAAESAEPLVFHCASGKDRTGQLAALILTLLGIPETTVIEDYSLTELATPGILASWKSRNDGREPTWPGFGRAPQQVMRTFLAAMKQRYGSLEDYITRELSLDAGALATTLRTALLEPQPTDWPPLTHRKATPPDARTLVRLRDSAALWQLARGIEQWKPGEKDEAHFRTRMEQGEVWLAHAGPHLAGAWELWWEDPAAWGPRPADAGYIHRLMTTPHTAPPGTGRRMLAEAESRIAAVGRPYARLDCPASDPRLRAYYESAGYTVVGEQLAKDGSLGSPYAVTLLEKRLA
;
A
#
# COMPACT_ATOMS: atom_id res chain seq x y z
N MET A 1 -9.42 4.95 5.39
CA MET A 1 -8.29 5.89 5.59
C MET A 1 -7.33 5.77 4.42
N ASP A 2 -7.00 6.86 3.71
CA ASP A 2 -5.85 6.79 2.80
C ASP A 2 -4.57 6.90 3.63
N ARG A 3 -3.77 5.84 3.60
CA ARG A 3 -2.53 5.75 4.38
C ARG A 3 -1.37 6.42 3.68
N HIS A 4 -1.45 6.57 2.36
CA HIS A 4 -0.42 7.30 1.61
C HIS A 4 -0.71 8.79 1.71
N ILE A 5 0.19 9.50 2.34
CA ILE A 5 0.10 10.95 2.46
C ILE A 5 0.86 11.50 1.25
N ALA A 6 0.15 12.22 0.39
CA ALA A 6 0.75 12.79 -0.81
C ALA A 6 1.77 13.86 -0.41
N PHE A 7 2.97 13.75 -0.97
CA PHE A 7 3.99 14.78 -1.03
C PHE A 7 4.48 14.83 -2.47
N ASP A 8 4.97 16.00 -2.91
CA ASP A 8 5.61 16.13 -4.20
C ASP A 8 7.08 15.70 -4.12
N ALA A 9 7.75 16.03 -3.01
CA ALA A 9 9.16 15.70 -2.77
C ALA A 9 9.39 14.28 -2.21
N LEU A 10 8.41 13.70 -1.50
CA LEU A 10 8.50 12.37 -0.88
C LEU A 10 7.64 11.37 -1.66
N HIS A 11 8.21 10.21 -1.96
CA HIS A 11 7.55 9.22 -2.81
C HIS A 11 7.07 7.99 -2.06
N ASN A 12 7.56 7.76 -0.83
CA ASN A 12 7.31 6.54 -0.06
C ASN A 12 6.84 6.84 1.37
N PHE A 13 6.15 7.97 1.57
CA PHE A 13 5.60 8.40 2.86
C PHE A 13 4.20 7.81 3.09
N ARG A 14 4.02 7.07 4.18
CA ARG A 14 2.70 6.53 4.57
C ARG A 14 2.56 6.27 6.07
N ASP A 15 1.32 6.26 6.51
CA ASP A 15 0.87 5.84 7.82
C ASP A 15 0.77 4.30 7.93
N LEU A 16 1.19 3.74 9.06
CA LEU A 16 1.01 2.32 9.40
C LEU A 16 -0.35 2.02 10.04
N GLY A 17 -1.14 3.06 10.35
CA GLY A 17 -2.49 2.96 10.89
C GLY A 17 -3.46 2.19 10.00
N GLY A 18 -4.52 1.64 10.60
CA GLY A 18 -5.63 0.98 9.90
C GLY A 18 -5.42 -0.49 9.56
N TYR A 19 -4.21 -1.06 9.67
CA TYR A 19 -4.05 -2.51 9.60
C TYR A 19 -4.79 -3.19 10.74
N THR A 20 -5.38 -4.34 10.45
CA THR A 20 -6.26 -5.07 11.38
C THR A 20 -5.56 -6.34 11.87
N THR A 21 -5.63 -6.59 13.18
CA THR A 21 -5.19 -7.84 13.81
C THR A 21 -6.25 -8.93 13.64
N PRO A 22 -5.91 -10.24 13.75
CA PRO A 22 -6.89 -11.32 13.64
C PRO A 22 -8.06 -11.26 14.63
N ASP A 23 -7.85 -10.65 15.80
CA ASP A 23 -8.87 -10.44 16.83
C ASP A 23 -9.71 -9.16 16.62
N GLY A 24 -9.49 -8.44 15.50
CA GLY A 24 -10.36 -7.35 15.04
C GLY A 24 -9.95 -5.94 15.48
N HIS A 25 -8.84 -5.77 16.21
CA HIS A 25 -8.31 -4.44 16.52
C HIS A 25 -7.68 -3.80 15.29
N ARG A 26 -7.67 -2.46 15.23
CA ARG A 26 -6.97 -1.70 14.19
C ARG A 26 -5.83 -0.89 14.78
N ILE A 27 -4.74 -0.73 14.03
CA ILE A 27 -3.71 0.25 14.40
C ILE A 27 -4.32 1.67 14.32
N ARG A 28 -4.13 2.46 15.37
CA ARG A 28 -4.55 3.86 15.46
C ARG A 28 -3.91 4.67 14.34
N PRO A 29 -4.69 5.42 13.55
CA PRO A 29 -4.17 6.33 12.55
C PRO A 29 -3.38 7.47 13.19
N GLY A 30 -2.42 8.01 12.45
CA GLY A 30 -1.69 9.23 12.77
C GLY A 30 -0.64 9.08 13.88
N ARG A 31 -0.21 7.84 14.18
CA ARG A 31 0.75 7.56 15.26
C ARG A 31 2.12 7.13 14.76
N LEU A 32 2.17 6.28 13.73
CA LEU A 32 3.42 5.73 13.22
C LEU A 32 3.47 5.88 11.71
N TYR A 33 4.47 6.62 11.24
CA TYR A 33 4.72 6.84 9.82
C TYR A 33 6.04 6.18 9.41
N ARG A 34 6.07 5.72 8.16
CA ARG A 34 7.31 5.33 7.47
C ARG A 34 7.49 6.17 6.21
N ALA A 35 8.73 6.49 5.88
CA ALA A 35 9.02 7.38 4.77
C ALA A 35 10.32 7.06 4.01
N ASP A 36 10.43 7.56 2.79
CA ASP A 36 11.73 7.92 2.21
C ASP A 36 12.28 9.20 2.87
N SER A 37 13.52 9.57 2.55
CA SER A 37 14.24 10.63 3.29
C SER A 37 13.51 11.98 3.29
N PRO A 38 13.05 12.50 4.46
CA PRO A 38 12.46 13.83 4.59
C PRO A 38 13.48 14.96 4.40
N GLY A 39 14.77 14.66 4.24
CA GLY A 39 15.77 15.66 3.84
C GLY A 39 15.60 16.22 2.43
N LYS A 40 14.59 15.74 1.68
CA LYS A 40 14.14 16.31 0.41
C LYS A 40 13.14 17.46 0.60
N LEU A 41 12.62 17.65 1.81
CA LEU A 41 11.68 18.73 2.11
C LEU A 41 12.41 20.07 2.18
N THR A 42 11.72 21.12 1.75
CA THR A 42 12.22 22.49 1.78
C THR A 42 11.30 23.33 2.67
N GLU A 43 11.86 24.06 3.64
CA GLU A 43 11.09 24.94 4.53
C GLU A 43 10.28 25.97 3.74
N GLY A 44 9.08 26.30 4.23
CA GLY A 44 8.17 27.25 3.60
C GLY A 44 7.44 26.74 2.35
N THR A 45 7.53 25.44 2.05
CA THR A 45 6.74 24.80 0.99
C THR A 45 5.49 24.13 1.55
N GLU A 46 4.48 23.87 0.70
CA GLU A 46 3.28 23.13 1.11
C GLU A 46 3.59 21.73 1.65
N ASP A 47 4.61 21.07 1.11
CA ASP A 47 5.08 19.77 1.60
C ASP A 47 5.67 19.89 3.01
N TRP A 48 6.37 20.98 3.32
CA TRP A 48 6.85 21.24 4.67
C TRP A 48 5.71 21.51 5.66
N ASP A 49 4.76 22.37 5.28
CA ASP A 49 3.58 22.65 6.09
C ASP A 49 2.75 21.38 6.34
N ARG A 50 2.63 20.54 5.31
CA ARG A 50 1.99 19.22 5.42
C ARG A 50 2.73 18.34 6.41
N PHE A 51 4.06 18.23 6.32
CA PHE A 51 4.88 17.45 7.25
C PHE A 51 4.70 17.93 8.70
N LEU A 52 4.71 19.24 8.93
CA LEU A 52 4.47 19.82 10.26
C LEU A 52 3.04 19.56 10.77
N SER A 53 2.03 19.60 9.88
CA SER A 53 0.63 19.34 10.25
C SER A 53 0.37 17.91 10.74
N LEU A 54 1.27 16.95 10.43
CA LEU A 54 1.20 15.58 10.94
C LEU A 54 1.49 15.49 12.45
N GLY A 55 2.01 16.56 13.06
CA GLY A 55 2.27 16.62 14.49
C GLY A 55 3.40 15.69 14.94
N ILE A 56 4.29 15.30 14.04
CA ILE A 56 5.44 14.43 14.31
C ILE A 56 6.30 15.06 15.41
N ARG A 57 6.63 14.26 16.43
CA ARG A 57 7.49 14.62 17.56
C ARG A 57 8.84 13.92 17.55
N THR A 58 8.97 12.85 16.78
CA THR A 58 10.22 12.09 16.68
C THR A 58 10.48 11.68 15.24
N VAL A 59 11.70 11.94 14.76
CA VAL A 59 12.21 11.51 13.46
C VAL A 59 13.37 10.55 13.69
N ILE A 60 13.21 9.29 13.28
CA ILE A 60 14.27 8.29 13.29
C ILE A 60 14.86 8.15 11.87
N ASP A 61 16.11 8.55 11.71
CA ASP A 61 16.87 8.43 10.46
C ASP A 61 17.80 7.21 10.53
N LEU A 62 17.46 6.18 9.75
CA LEU A 62 18.18 4.90 9.73
C LEU A 62 19.39 4.90 8.81
N ARG A 63 19.71 6.04 8.16
CA ARG A 63 20.81 6.17 7.22
C ARG A 63 22.16 6.23 7.94
N HIS A 64 23.23 5.93 7.21
CA HIS A 64 24.55 6.28 7.69
C HIS A 64 24.71 7.81 7.85
N PRO A 65 25.56 8.28 8.76
CA PRO A 65 25.85 9.71 8.91
C PRO A 65 26.30 10.36 7.59
N TRP A 66 27.12 9.67 6.80
CA TRP A 66 27.60 10.16 5.49
C TRP A 66 26.46 10.30 4.47
N GLU A 67 25.46 9.41 4.49
CA GLU A 67 24.29 9.53 3.62
C GLU A 67 23.45 10.75 4.02
N ALA A 68 23.33 11.01 5.32
CA ALA A 68 22.59 12.16 5.85
C ALA A 68 23.30 13.48 5.58
N GLU A 69 24.64 13.51 5.66
CA GLU A 69 25.46 14.67 5.32
C GLU A 69 25.43 14.96 3.82
N ALA A 70 25.62 13.94 2.98
CA ALA A 70 25.64 14.12 1.52
C ALA A 70 24.26 14.41 0.91
N ARG A 71 23.17 13.95 1.54
CA ARG A 71 21.80 14.04 0.97
C ARG A 71 20.84 14.88 1.81
N GLY A 72 21.34 15.56 2.83
CA GLY A 72 20.52 16.35 3.74
C GLY A 72 19.77 15.53 4.79
N ARG A 73 19.56 16.17 5.94
CA ARG A 73 18.62 15.75 7.00
C ARG A 73 17.28 16.42 6.78
N VAL A 74 16.25 15.93 7.44
CA VAL A 74 15.00 16.71 7.61
C VAL A 74 15.37 18.12 8.10
N PRO A 75 14.75 19.19 7.58
CA PRO A 75 14.98 20.54 8.09
C PRO A 75 14.77 20.60 9.60
N SER A 76 15.68 21.25 10.32
CA SER A 76 15.64 21.29 11.79
C SER A 76 14.45 22.13 12.25
N HIS A 77 13.64 21.59 13.17
CA HIS A 77 12.48 22.30 13.70
C HIS A 77 12.26 21.95 15.17
N PRO A 78 11.87 22.90 16.05
CA PRO A 78 11.73 22.66 17.48
C PRO A 78 10.57 21.72 17.86
N SER A 79 9.67 21.37 16.92
CA SER A 79 8.51 20.53 17.22
C SER A 79 8.84 19.04 17.32
N PHE A 80 10.03 18.60 16.91
CA PHE A 80 10.44 17.20 16.95
C PHE A 80 11.91 17.00 17.31
N ALA A 81 12.21 15.84 17.88
CA ALA A 81 13.57 15.33 18.08
C ALA A 81 14.03 14.52 16.86
N TYR A 82 15.30 14.69 16.47
CA TYR A 82 15.94 13.93 15.40
C TYR A 82 16.95 12.93 15.97
N HIS A 83 16.81 11.65 15.60
CA HIS A 83 17.68 10.56 16.01
C HIS A 83 18.26 9.88 14.77
N ASN A 84 19.57 9.98 14.57
CA ASN A 84 20.25 9.20 13.53
C ASN A 84 20.74 7.86 14.10
N LEU A 85 20.06 6.77 13.75
CA LEU A 85 20.34 5.40 14.18
C LEU A 85 20.76 4.57 12.97
N SER A 86 22.04 4.62 12.61
CA SER A 86 22.57 3.99 11.40
C SER A 86 22.50 2.45 11.43
N ILE A 87 21.41 1.87 10.93
CA ILE A 87 21.25 0.41 10.83
C ILE A 87 21.91 -0.07 9.53
N GLU A 88 23.22 -0.27 9.53
CA GLU A 88 24.04 -1.02 8.55
C GLU A 88 25.50 -0.74 8.90
N HIS A 89 26.38 -1.75 8.93
CA HIS A 89 27.80 -1.57 9.27
C HIS A 89 28.76 -1.98 8.14
N ARG A 90 28.26 -2.60 7.07
CA ARG A 90 29.06 -3.06 5.92
C ARG A 90 28.81 -2.17 4.71
N ALA A 91 29.89 -1.76 4.05
CA ALA A 91 29.80 -1.00 2.81
C ALA A 91 29.15 -1.84 1.71
N TYR A 92 28.19 -1.23 1.02
CA TYR A 92 27.46 -1.82 -0.09
C TYR A 92 28.24 -1.64 -1.39
N GLU A 93 28.87 -2.70 -1.89
CA GLU A 93 29.22 -2.77 -3.31
C GLU A 93 28.00 -3.27 -4.07
N GLN A 94 27.43 -2.42 -4.92
CA GLN A 94 26.50 -2.87 -5.97
C GLN A 94 27.30 -3.74 -6.94
N ALA A 95 27.44 -5.02 -6.63
CA ALA A 95 27.94 -5.98 -7.59
C ALA A 95 27.06 -5.84 -8.85
N VAL A 96 27.72 -5.63 -10.00
CA VAL A 96 27.04 -5.63 -11.31
C VAL A 96 26.45 -7.02 -11.47
N GLN A 97 25.17 -7.16 -11.16
CA GLN A 97 24.46 -8.40 -11.43
C GLN A 97 23.99 -8.38 -12.87
N ALA A 98 24.10 -9.54 -13.52
CA ALA A 98 23.58 -9.69 -14.87
C ALA A 98 22.06 -9.37 -14.86
N PRO A 99 21.52 -8.77 -15.93
CA PRO A 99 20.13 -8.29 -15.97
C PRO A 99 19.05 -9.36 -15.69
N ASP A 100 19.42 -10.64 -15.78
CA ASP A 100 18.58 -11.82 -15.66
C ASP A 100 18.56 -12.45 -14.26
N VAL A 101 19.38 -11.96 -13.30
CA VAL A 101 19.39 -12.47 -11.92
C VAL A 101 18.23 -11.88 -11.13
N ASP A 102 17.41 -12.72 -10.50
CA ASP A 102 16.40 -12.28 -9.53
C ASP A 102 17.10 -11.61 -8.33
N PRO A 103 16.91 -10.29 -8.10
CA PRO A 103 17.53 -9.61 -6.97
C PRO A 103 16.95 -10.05 -5.62
N GLY A 104 15.83 -10.79 -5.61
CA GLY A 104 15.08 -11.19 -4.43
C GLY A 104 15.91 -11.93 -3.37
N PRO A 105 16.52 -13.09 -3.70
CA PRO A 105 17.36 -13.85 -2.78
C PRO A 105 18.55 -13.05 -2.22
N TYR A 106 19.24 -12.29 -3.06
CA TYR A 106 20.36 -11.45 -2.63
C TYR A 106 19.90 -10.36 -1.65
N LEU A 107 18.81 -9.65 -1.95
CA LEU A 107 18.29 -8.61 -1.05
C LEU A 107 17.85 -9.19 0.29
N ALA A 108 17.25 -10.38 0.29
CA ALA A 108 16.85 -11.05 1.52
C ALA A 108 18.06 -11.45 2.39
N GLU A 109 19.15 -11.92 1.79
CA GLU A 109 20.41 -12.17 2.49
C GLU A 109 20.98 -10.89 3.11
N ARG A 110 20.96 -9.77 2.36
CA ARG A 110 21.38 -8.46 2.89
C ARG A 110 20.49 -7.98 4.03
N TYR A 111 19.18 -8.24 3.97
CA TYR A 111 18.29 -7.90 5.10
C TYR A 111 18.67 -8.68 6.36
N MET A 112 19.11 -9.93 6.22
CA MET A 112 19.62 -10.70 7.36
C MET A 112 20.90 -10.09 7.95
N GLU A 113 21.82 -9.59 7.11
CA GLU A 113 23.02 -8.89 7.59
C GLU A 113 22.66 -7.61 8.34
N VAL A 114 21.72 -6.82 7.81
CA VAL A 114 21.22 -5.59 8.48
C VAL A 114 20.63 -5.90 9.85
N ALA A 115 19.87 -6.99 9.97
CA ALA A 115 19.36 -7.46 11.26
C ALA A 115 20.49 -7.90 12.22
N GLN A 116 21.53 -8.57 11.72
CA GLN A 116 22.64 -9.03 12.54
C GLN A 116 23.59 -7.91 12.99
N ASP A 117 23.90 -6.97 12.10
CA ASP A 117 24.87 -5.92 12.37
C ASP A 117 24.23 -4.71 13.07
N GLY A 118 22.94 -4.44 12.81
CA GLY A 118 22.20 -3.29 13.32
C GLY A 118 21.57 -3.47 14.71
N VAL A 119 21.99 -4.46 15.50
CA VAL A 119 21.35 -4.85 16.77
C VAL A 119 21.16 -3.65 17.71
N LYS A 120 22.19 -2.81 17.89
CA LYS A 120 22.13 -1.67 18.82
C LYS A 120 21.15 -0.60 18.34
N GLU A 121 21.16 -0.32 17.05
CA GLU A 121 20.35 0.72 16.42
C GLU A 121 18.89 0.28 16.29
N ILE A 122 18.62 -0.98 15.94
CA ILE A 122 17.27 -1.57 15.92
C ILE A 122 16.68 -1.57 17.32
N ARG A 123 17.47 -1.98 18.34
CA ARG A 123 17.05 -1.93 19.74
C ARG A 123 16.63 -0.51 20.13
N ARG A 124 17.50 0.48 19.90
CA ARG A 124 17.19 1.87 20.26
C ARG A 124 16.00 2.43 19.47
N ALA A 125 15.82 2.01 18.21
CA ALA A 125 14.67 2.40 17.42
C ALA A 125 13.36 1.85 18.01
N LEU A 126 13.33 0.59 18.43
CA LEU A 126 12.15 -0.01 19.09
C LEU A 126 11.84 0.63 20.44
N GLU A 127 12.85 1.00 21.22
CA GLU A 127 12.68 1.76 22.47
C GLU A 127 12.04 3.13 22.20
N LEU A 128 12.54 3.89 21.23
CA LEU A 128 11.96 5.18 20.85
C LEU A 128 10.52 5.05 20.32
N VAL A 129 10.22 3.97 19.60
CA VAL A 129 8.85 3.67 19.16
C VAL A 129 7.94 3.37 20.34
N ALA A 130 8.42 2.65 21.37
CA ALA A 130 7.67 2.42 22.60
C ALA A 130 7.45 3.72 23.39
N GLU A 131 8.50 4.52 23.58
CA GLU A 131 8.46 5.83 24.25
C GLU A 131 7.42 6.75 23.59
N ALA A 132 7.46 6.88 22.25
CA ALA A 132 6.50 7.68 21.48
C ALA A 132 5.07 7.12 21.53
N ALA A 133 4.91 5.79 21.54
CA ALA A 133 3.62 5.16 21.67
C ALA A 133 2.98 5.47 23.04
N GLU A 134 3.74 5.33 24.13
CA GLU A 134 3.29 5.62 25.49
C GLU A 134 2.92 7.10 25.70
N SER A 135 3.68 8.03 25.11
CA SER A 135 3.37 9.46 25.13
C SER A 135 2.25 9.86 24.15
N ALA A 136 1.75 8.91 23.35
CA ALA A 136 0.80 9.14 22.27
C ALA A 136 1.28 10.21 21.27
N GLU A 137 2.59 10.29 21.04
CA GLU A 137 3.22 11.24 20.14
C GLU A 137 3.50 10.60 18.76
N PRO A 138 3.14 11.27 17.64
CA PRO A 138 3.42 10.72 16.33
C PRO A 138 4.92 10.65 16.01
N LEU A 139 5.35 9.54 15.44
CA LEU A 139 6.74 9.29 15.06
C LEU A 139 6.84 8.93 13.58
N VAL A 140 7.91 9.37 12.91
CA VAL A 140 8.30 8.88 11.59
C VAL A 140 9.67 8.23 11.63
N PHE A 141 9.82 7.08 10.97
CA PHE A 141 11.12 6.46 10.73
C PHE A 141 11.38 6.29 9.24
N HIS A 142 12.62 6.51 8.81
CA HIS A 142 12.97 6.54 7.39
C HIS A 142 14.39 6.04 7.13
N CYS A 143 14.68 5.73 5.88
CA CYS A 143 16.04 5.58 5.38
C CYS A 143 16.21 6.45 4.13
N ALA A 144 17.02 6.04 3.14
CA ALA A 144 17.15 6.78 1.88
C ALA A 144 15.86 6.71 1.04
N SER A 145 15.38 5.50 0.76
CA SER A 145 14.21 5.22 -0.09
C SER A 145 12.98 4.78 0.70
N GLY A 146 13.09 4.59 2.01
CA GLY A 146 12.02 4.06 2.85
C GLY A 146 11.70 2.59 2.60
N LYS A 147 12.60 1.85 1.94
CA LYS A 147 12.38 0.47 1.50
C LYS A 147 13.01 -0.56 2.42
N ASP A 148 14.33 -0.59 2.51
CA ASP A 148 15.09 -1.72 3.07
C ASP A 148 15.13 -1.67 4.60
N ARG A 149 15.98 -0.80 5.18
CA ARG A 149 16.11 -0.58 6.63
C ARG A 149 14.78 -0.20 7.28
N THR A 150 14.04 0.70 6.63
CA THR A 150 12.67 1.07 7.03
C THR A 150 11.69 -0.11 6.94
N GLY A 151 11.79 -0.95 5.91
CA GLY A 151 10.91 -2.11 5.77
C GLY A 151 11.13 -3.16 6.85
N GLN A 152 12.39 -3.39 7.25
CA GLN A 152 12.73 -4.31 8.33
C GLN A 152 12.21 -3.81 9.68
N LEU A 153 12.42 -2.53 10.01
CA LEU A 153 11.88 -1.95 11.24
C LEU A 153 10.34 -1.98 11.26
N ALA A 154 9.69 -1.65 10.14
CA ALA A 154 8.24 -1.77 10.00
C ALA A 154 7.76 -3.22 10.23
N ALA A 155 8.46 -4.22 9.69
CA ALA A 155 8.11 -5.62 9.87
C ALA A 155 8.18 -6.07 11.35
N LEU A 156 9.21 -5.63 12.10
CA LEU A 156 9.32 -5.90 13.53
C LEU A 156 8.17 -5.26 14.32
N ILE A 157 7.87 -3.98 14.06
CA ILE A 157 6.80 -3.24 14.73
C ILE A 157 5.42 -3.87 14.45
N LEU A 158 5.12 -4.15 13.18
CA LEU A 158 3.84 -4.76 12.79
C LEU A 158 3.67 -6.16 13.39
N THR A 159 4.76 -6.93 13.50
CA THR A 159 4.74 -8.26 14.16
C THR A 159 4.44 -8.13 15.65
N LEU A 160 5.09 -7.20 16.36
CA LEU A 160 4.80 -6.91 17.78
C LEU A 160 3.34 -6.48 17.99
N LEU A 161 2.77 -5.72 17.06
CA LEU A 161 1.36 -5.32 17.07
C LEU A 161 0.39 -6.48 16.76
N GLY A 162 0.89 -7.65 16.36
CA GLY A 162 0.07 -8.82 16.04
C GLY A 162 -0.56 -8.77 14.64
N ILE A 163 -0.01 -7.96 13.74
CA ILE A 163 -0.46 -7.89 12.36
C ILE A 163 -0.02 -9.15 11.60
N PRO A 164 -0.92 -9.77 10.78
CA PRO A 164 -0.57 -10.97 10.03
C PRO A 164 0.63 -10.77 9.11
N GLU A 165 1.48 -11.80 8.98
CA GLU A 165 2.65 -11.77 8.09
C GLU A 165 2.30 -11.37 6.65
N THR A 166 1.16 -11.85 6.12
CA THR A 166 0.71 -11.48 4.78
C THR A 166 0.57 -9.95 4.66
N THR A 167 0.01 -9.31 5.68
CA THR A 167 -0.19 -7.86 5.72
C THR A 167 1.14 -7.11 5.89
N VAL A 168 2.11 -7.68 6.59
CA VAL A 168 3.49 -7.14 6.67
C VAL A 168 4.15 -7.14 5.29
N ILE A 169 4.02 -8.24 4.54
CA ILE A 169 4.54 -8.36 3.17
C ILE A 169 3.83 -7.37 2.23
N GLU A 170 2.52 -7.21 2.38
CA GLU A 170 1.74 -6.23 1.64
C GLU A 170 2.23 -4.80 1.91
N ASP A 171 2.45 -4.42 3.18
CA ASP A 171 2.98 -3.11 3.54
C ASP A 171 4.33 -2.82 2.87
N TYR A 172 5.21 -3.81 2.84
CA TYR A 172 6.49 -3.71 2.16
C TYR A 172 6.31 -3.49 0.65
N SER A 173 5.43 -4.27 0.02
CA SER A 173 5.19 -4.21 -1.43
C SER A 173 4.63 -2.87 -1.91
N LEU A 174 3.97 -2.09 -1.03
CA LEU A 174 3.49 -0.74 -1.38
C LEU A 174 4.60 0.21 -1.80
N THR A 175 5.86 -0.06 -1.44
CA THR A 175 7.01 0.70 -1.94
C THR A 175 7.21 0.57 -3.46
N GLU A 176 6.62 -0.44 -4.12
CA GLU A 176 6.58 -0.51 -5.59
C GLU A 176 5.95 0.74 -6.22
N LEU A 177 4.96 1.35 -5.56
CA LEU A 177 4.32 2.60 -6.01
C LEU A 177 5.29 3.79 -6.03
N ALA A 178 6.33 3.75 -5.19
CA ALA A 178 7.36 4.78 -5.10
C ALA A 178 8.48 4.59 -6.13
N THR A 179 8.58 3.42 -6.78
CA THR A 179 9.69 3.08 -7.70
C THR A 179 9.89 4.15 -8.79
N PRO A 180 8.86 4.62 -9.51
CA PRO A 180 9.06 5.62 -10.56
C PRO A 180 9.69 6.91 -10.03
N GLY A 181 9.24 7.39 -8.88
CA GLY A 181 9.80 8.59 -8.23
C GLY A 181 11.22 8.37 -7.70
N ILE A 182 11.49 7.21 -7.11
CA ILE A 182 12.84 6.82 -6.66
C ILE A 182 13.81 6.78 -7.84
N LEU A 183 13.40 6.19 -8.96
CA LEU A 183 14.19 6.12 -10.18
C LEU A 183 14.43 7.52 -10.78
N ALA A 184 13.38 8.33 -10.90
CA ALA A 184 13.50 9.70 -11.41
C ALA A 184 14.45 10.55 -10.55
N SER A 185 14.31 10.49 -9.22
CA SER A 185 15.21 11.16 -8.28
C SER A 185 16.65 10.66 -8.40
N TRP A 186 16.87 9.37 -8.66
CA TRP A 186 18.21 8.84 -8.89
C TRP A 186 18.80 9.36 -10.21
N LYS A 187 18.05 9.29 -11.33
CA LYS A 187 18.49 9.77 -12.64
C LYS A 187 18.90 11.24 -12.59
N SER A 188 18.06 12.08 -11.98
CA SER A 188 18.33 13.52 -11.83
C SER A 188 19.65 13.81 -11.11
N ARG A 189 20.09 12.95 -10.18
CA ARG A 189 21.34 13.11 -9.42
C ARG A 189 22.56 12.49 -10.08
N ASN A 190 22.35 11.70 -11.13
CA ASN A 190 23.42 10.96 -11.82
C ASN A 190 23.46 11.36 -13.30
N ASP A 191 23.20 12.64 -13.61
CA ASP A 191 23.27 13.20 -14.96
C ASP A 191 22.45 12.41 -16.00
N GLY A 192 21.29 11.90 -15.59
CA GLY A 192 20.39 11.13 -16.46
C GLY A 192 20.86 9.70 -16.77
N ARG A 193 21.93 9.21 -16.12
CA ARG A 193 22.36 7.80 -16.23
C ARG A 193 21.26 6.85 -15.78
N GLU A 194 21.40 5.58 -16.13
CA GLU A 194 20.57 4.49 -15.59
C GLU A 194 21.27 3.81 -14.40
N PRO A 195 20.52 3.36 -13.37
CA PRO A 195 21.09 2.51 -12.33
C PRO A 195 21.64 1.23 -12.95
N THR A 196 22.82 0.80 -12.48
CA THR A 196 23.43 -0.47 -12.89
C THR A 196 22.68 -1.68 -12.33
N TRP A 197 21.91 -1.48 -11.26
CA TRP A 197 21.11 -2.51 -10.61
C TRP A 197 19.72 -2.64 -11.27
N PRO A 198 19.36 -3.79 -11.89
CA PRO A 198 18.10 -3.96 -12.63
C PRO A 198 16.82 -3.77 -11.78
N GLY A 199 16.85 -4.17 -10.51
CA GLY A 199 15.73 -4.01 -9.56
C GLY A 199 15.75 -2.71 -8.76
N PHE A 200 16.33 -1.62 -9.27
CA PHE A 200 16.58 -0.43 -8.45
C PHE A 200 15.26 0.23 -8.06
N GLY A 201 15.09 0.53 -6.77
CA GLY A 201 13.83 1.06 -6.23
C GLY A 201 12.71 0.03 -6.06
N ARG A 202 12.78 -1.15 -6.71
CA ARG A 202 11.77 -2.21 -6.63
C ARG A 202 11.71 -2.83 -5.23
N ALA A 203 10.52 -3.23 -4.81
CA ALA A 203 10.20 -3.84 -3.52
C ALA A 203 9.33 -5.10 -3.70
N PRO A 204 9.82 -6.13 -4.43
CA PRO A 204 9.02 -7.30 -4.72
C PRO A 204 8.72 -8.07 -3.42
N GLN A 205 7.47 -8.51 -3.27
CA GLN A 205 6.98 -9.20 -2.07
C GLN A 205 7.85 -10.39 -1.63
N GLN A 206 8.52 -11.05 -2.59
CA GLN A 206 9.38 -12.20 -2.33
C GLN A 206 10.57 -11.83 -1.43
N VAL A 207 11.10 -10.60 -1.50
CA VAL A 207 12.21 -10.16 -0.64
C VAL A 207 11.81 -10.21 0.83
N MET A 208 10.68 -9.58 1.18
CA MET A 208 10.18 -9.57 2.55
C MET A 208 9.76 -10.97 2.99
N ARG A 209 9.14 -11.77 2.11
CA ARG A 209 8.77 -13.16 2.41
C ARG A 209 9.99 -14.01 2.75
N THR A 210 11.05 -13.96 1.92
CA THR A 210 12.29 -14.70 2.16
C THR A 210 12.99 -14.21 3.43
N PHE A 211 13.03 -12.91 3.68
CA PHE A 211 13.59 -12.35 4.92
C PHE A 211 12.87 -12.86 6.16
N LEU A 212 11.53 -12.78 6.20
CA LEU A 212 10.75 -13.27 7.35
C LEU A 212 10.91 -14.77 7.56
N ALA A 213 10.98 -15.55 6.48
CA ALA A 213 11.27 -16.98 6.55
C ALA A 213 12.68 -17.25 7.12
N ALA A 214 13.70 -16.51 6.70
CA ALA A 214 15.07 -16.63 7.19
C ALA A 214 15.18 -16.23 8.67
N MET A 215 14.49 -15.16 9.10
CA MET A 215 14.40 -14.77 10.51
C MET A 215 13.82 -15.88 11.38
N LYS A 216 12.70 -16.49 10.94
CA LYS A 216 12.07 -17.62 11.63
C LYS A 216 12.96 -18.86 11.65
N GLN A 217 13.62 -19.18 10.54
CA GLN A 217 14.54 -20.32 10.47
C GLN A 217 15.72 -20.15 11.44
N ARG A 218 16.27 -18.94 11.55
CA ARG A 218 17.46 -18.67 12.37
C ARG A 218 17.14 -18.50 13.85
N TYR A 219 16.08 -17.76 14.17
CA TYR A 219 15.80 -17.35 15.55
C TYR A 219 14.59 -18.05 16.17
N GLY A 220 13.74 -18.71 15.37
CA GLY A 220 12.46 -19.31 15.77
C GLY A 220 11.28 -18.39 15.47
N SER A 221 11.38 -17.13 15.87
CA SER A 221 10.42 -16.06 15.57
C SER A 221 11.10 -14.68 15.55
N LEU A 222 10.38 -13.64 15.13
CA LEU A 222 10.88 -12.28 15.24
C LEU A 222 10.93 -11.83 16.70
N GLU A 223 10.00 -12.29 17.53
CA GLU A 223 9.97 -12.05 18.97
C GLU A 223 11.16 -12.69 19.69
N ASP A 224 11.59 -13.89 19.26
CA ASP A 224 12.79 -14.54 19.75
C ASP A 224 14.05 -13.76 19.36
N TYR A 225 14.11 -13.21 18.15
CA TYR A 225 15.18 -12.31 17.74
C TYR A 225 15.23 -11.05 18.61
N ILE A 226 14.07 -10.41 18.87
CA ILE A 226 13.97 -9.24 19.76
C ILE A 226 14.43 -9.59 21.18
N THR A 227 14.07 -10.78 21.66
CA THR A 227 14.42 -11.23 23.01
C THR A 227 15.90 -11.56 23.16
N ARG A 228 16.47 -12.33 22.22
CA ARG A 228 17.81 -12.89 22.35
C ARG A 228 18.88 -11.93 21.82
N GLU A 229 18.70 -11.41 20.61
CA GLU A 229 19.71 -10.60 19.94
C GLU A 229 19.60 -9.13 20.35
N LEU A 230 18.38 -8.57 20.40
CA LEU A 230 18.18 -7.19 20.85
C LEU A 230 18.16 -7.06 22.37
N SER A 231 18.08 -8.17 23.11
CA SER A 231 18.00 -8.18 24.57
C SER A 231 16.86 -7.32 25.14
N LEU A 232 15.70 -7.30 24.46
CA LEU A 232 14.48 -6.62 24.89
C LEU A 232 13.42 -7.65 25.31
N ASP A 233 12.56 -7.34 26.27
CA ASP A 233 11.39 -8.19 26.53
C ASP A 233 10.35 -7.97 25.42
N ALA A 234 10.29 -8.89 24.46
CA ALA A 234 9.37 -8.81 23.33
C ALA A 234 7.89 -8.85 23.78
N GLY A 235 7.57 -9.57 24.87
CA GLY A 235 6.22 -9.67 25.40
C GLY A 235 5.76 -8.36 26.06
N ALA A 236 6.64 -7.76 26.87
CA ALA A 236 6.39 -6.44 27.46
C ALA A 236 6.27 -5.36 26.37
N LEU A 237 7.19 -5.35 25.40
CA LEU A 237 7.16 -4.41 24.29
C LEU A 237 5.89 -4.56 23.44
N ALA A 238 5.49 -5.78 23.10
CA ALA A 238 4.24 -6.03 22.40
C ALA A 238 3.03 -5.53 23.20
N THR A 239 3.02 -5.74 24.52
CA THR A 239 1.95 -5.25 25.39
C THR A 239 1.85 -3.73 25.39
N THR A 240 2.98 -3.03 25.55
CA THR A 240 3.06 -1.57 25.48
C THR A 240 2.55 -1.06 24.14
N LEU A 241 3.09 -1.58 23.03
CA LEU A 241 2.71 -1.14 21.69
C LEU A 241 1.24 -1.42 21.39
N ARG A 242 0.72 -2.61 21.72
CA ARG A 242 -0.69 -2.94 21.47
C ARG A 242 -1.63 -2.05 22.28
N THR A 243 -1.32 -1.81 23.56
CA THR A 243 -2.13 -0.93 24.42
C THR A 243 -2.16 0.51 23.86
N ALA A 244 -1.00 1.03 23.46
CA ALA A 244 -0.83 2.40 23.02
C ALA A 244 -1.23 2.66 21.56
N LEU A 245 -1.16 1.65 20.69
CA LEU A 245 -1.34 1.83 19.24
C LEU A 245 -2.53 1.09 18.65
N LEU A 246 -3.22 0.20 19.35
CA LEU A 246 -4.46 -0.42 18.84
C LEU A 246 -5.70 0.32 19.32
N GLU A 247 -6.64 0.60 18.41
CA GLU A 247 -7.93 1.19 18.73
C GLU A 247 -8.75 0.29 19.68
N PRO A 248 -9.52 0.87 20.62
CA PRO A 248 -10.44 0.08 21.42
C PRO A 248 -11.54 -0.54 20.55
N GLN A 249 -12.11 -1.67 21.00
CA GLN A 249 -13.27 -2.30 20.38
C GLN A 249 -14.58 -1.88 21.09
N PRO A 250 -15.74 -1.83 20.37
CA PRO A 250 -15.88 -2.08 18.94
C PRO A 250 -15.33 -0.92 18.11
N THR A 251 -14.86 -1.26 16.93
CA THR A 251 -14.28 -0.31 16.02
C THR A 251 -15.35 0.25 15.08
N ASP A 252 -15.70 1.52 15.25
CA ASP A 252 -16.74 2.16 14.46
C ASP A 252 -16.27 2.51 13.04
N TRP A 253 -17.23 2.49 12.11
CA TRP A 253 -17.05 2.92 10.73
C TRP A 253 -18.10 3.95 10.36
N PRO A 254 -17.71 5.13 9.84
CA PRO A 254 -18.68 6.10 9.36
C PRO A 254 -19.45 5.52 8.14
N PRO A 255 -20.68 5.99 7.91
CA PRO A 255 -21.44 5.59 6.72
C PRO A 255 -20.68 5.96 5.44
N LEU A 256 -20.89 5.16 4.39
CA LEU A 256 -20.32 5.47 3.09
C LEU A 256 -21.08 6.62 2.44
N THR A 257 -20.34 7.57 1.89
CA THR A 257 -20.84 8.61 0.99
C THR A 257 -20.22 8.44 -0.39
N HIS A 258 -20.89 8.94 -1.41
CA HIS A 258 -20.50 8.73 -2.81
C HIS A 258 -20.51 10.04 -3.58
N ARG A 259 -19.51 10.25 -4.44
CA ARG A 259 -19.48 11.38 -5.38
C ARG A 259 -18.86 10.95 -6.71
N LYS A 260 -19.23 11.65 -7.79
CA LYS A 260 -18.51 11.52 -9.07
C LYS A 260 -17.06 11.98 -8.87
N ALA A 261 -16.15 11.26 -9.51
CA ALA A 261 -14.77 11.66 -9.64
C ALA A 261 -14.66 12.81 -10.65
N THR A 262 -13.67 13.65 -10.46
CA THR A 262 -13.30 14.78 -11.32
C THR A 262 -11.88 14.57 -11.84
N PRO A 263 -11.42 15.28 -12.90
CA PRO A 263 -10.07 15.07 -13.44
C PRO A 263 -8.92 15.14 -12.42
N PRO A 264 -8.97 16.00 -11.37
CA PRO A 264 -7.99 15.96 -10.27
C PRO A 264 -7.93 14.63 -9.48
N ASP A 265 -8.99 13.83 -9.49
CA ASP A 265 -9.03 12.55 -8.78
C ASP A 265 -8.28 11.42 -9.52
N ALA A 266 -7.84 11.64 -10.77
CA ALA A 266 -7.23 10.60 -11.60
C ALA A 266 -6.00 9.95 -10.93
N ARG A 267 -5.11 10.75 -10.34
CA ARG A 267 -3.93 10.25 -9.60
C ARG A 267 -4.32 9.37 -8.41
N THR A 268 -5.41 9.72 -7.72
CA THR A 268 -5.95 8.95 -6.59
C THR A 268 -6.54 7.62 -7.05
N LEU A 269 -7.22 7.59 -8.19
CA LEU A 269 -7.75 6.36 -8.78
C LEU A 269 -6.65 5.39 -9.23
N VAL A 270 -5.59 5.91 -9.86
CA VAL A 270 -4.38 5.11 -10.20
C VAL A 270 -3.80 4.49 -8.94
N ARG A 271 -3.58 5.30 -7.89
CA ARG A 271 -3.04 4.82 -6.61
C ARG A 271 -3.92 3.74 -5.98
N LEU A 272 -5.24 3.95 -5.93
CA LEU A 272 -6.19 2.98 -5.38
C LEU A 272 -6.09 1.65 -6.14
N ARG A 273 -6.10 1.71 -7.48
CA ARG A 273 -6.03 0.54 -8.34
C ARG A 273 -4.71 -0.21 -8.15
N ASP A 274 -3.59 0.49 -8.18
CA ASP A 274 -2.28 -0.14 -8.09
C ASP A 274 -2.02 -0.69 -6.67
N SER A 275 -2.54 -0.03 -5.64
CA SER A 275 -2.55 -0.59 -4.27
C SER A 275 -3.36 -1.89 -4.20
N ALA A 276 -4.53 -1.94 -4.83
CA ALA A 276 -5.33 -3.16 -4.91
C ALA A 276 -4.63 -4.26 -5.73
N ALA A 277 -3.93 -3.92 -6.81
CA ALA A 277 -3.15 -4.86 -7.60
C ALA A 277 -1.98 -5.45 -6.79
N LEU A 278 -1.23 -4.64 -6.05
CA LEU A 278 -0.17 -5.11 -5.15
C LEU A 278 -0.73 -6.02 -4.05
N TRP A 279 -1.90 -5.66 -3.48
CA TRP A 279 -2.60 -6.49 -2.49
C TRP A 279 -3.01 -7.86 -3.06
N GLN A 280 -3.46 -7.91 -4.31
CA GLN A 280 -3.80 -9.14 -5.02
C GLN A 280 -2.55 -10.00 -5.23
N LEU A 281 -1.47 -9.41 -5.77
CA LEU A 281 -0.21 -10.12 -6.01
C LEU A 281 0.38 -10.71 -4.72
N ALA A 282 0.31 -9.99 -3.61
CA ALA A 282 0.77 -10.46 -2.29
C ALA A 282 0.03 -11.71 -1.80
N ARG A 283 -1.18 -11.94 -2.31
CA ARG A 283 -2.04 -13.11 -2.05
C ARG A 283 -1.99 -14.16 -3.16
N GLY A 284 -1.12 -14.00 -4.15
CA GLY A 284 -1.04 -14.89 -5.30
C GLY A 284 -2.26 -14.79 -6.24
N ILE A 285 -2.96 -13.66 -6.23
CA ILE A 285 -4.07 -13.38 -7.14
C ILE A 285 -3.49 -12.59 -8.33
N GLU A 286 -3.34 -13.26 -9.47
CA GLU A 286 -2.82 -12.65 -10.70
C GLU A 286 -3.97 -12.14 -11.58
N GLN A 287 -4.57 -11.01 -11.20
CA GLN A 287 -5.67 -10.40 -11.96
C GLN A 287 -5.33 -9.00 -12.46
N TRP A 288 -4.83 -8.11 -11.60
CA TRP A 288 -4.39 -6.77 -11.99
C TRP A 288 -2.88 -6.60 -11.85
N LYS A 289 -2.31 -5.77 -12.72
CA LYS A 289 -0.90 -5.37 -12.65
C LYS A 289 -0.79 -3.89 -12.27
N PRO A 290 0.09 -3.52 -11.32
CA PRO A 290 0.41 -2.12 -11.05
C PRO A 290 0.91 -1.41 -12.30
N GLY A 291 0.52 -0.15 -12.51
CA GLY A 291 0.91 0.65 -13.67
C GLY A 291 0.17 0.31 -14.98
N GLU A 292 -0.75 -0.66 -14.98
CA GLU A 292 -1.50 -1.02 -16.18
C GLU A 292 -2.47 0.08 -16.65
N LYS A 293 -2.98 0.87 -15.70
CA LYS A 293 -3.92 1.97 -15.98
C LYS A 293 -3.38 3.25 -15.35
N ASP A 294 -3.21 4.26 -16.20
CA ASP A 294 -2.68 5.56 -15.83
C ASP A 294 -3.82 6.58 -15.63
N GLU A 295 -3.43 7.83 -15.40
CA GLU A 295 -4.38 8.92 -15.21
C GLU A 295 -5.18 9.22 -16.48
N ALA A 296 -4.61 9.00 -17.67
CA ALA A 296 -5.29 9.20 -18.93
C ALA A 296 -6.47 8.23 -19.08
N HIS A 297 -6.28 6.95 -18.74
CA HIS A 297 -7.38 5.98 -18.70
C HIS A 297 -8.53 6.48 -17.84
N PHE A 298 -8.27 6.92 -16.60
CA PHE A 298 -9.35 7.37 -15.71
C PHE A 298 -10.01 8.66 -16.18
N ARG A 299 -9.26 9.62 -16.75
CA ARG A 299 -9.84 10.83 -17.36
C ARG A 299 -10.78 10.49 -18.51
N THR A 300 -10.36 9.63 -19.43
CA THR A 300 -11.23 9.16 -20.53
C THR A 300 -12.48 8.48 -20.00
N ARG A 301 -12.39 7.72 -18.89
CA ARG A 301 -13.56 7.08 -18.29
C ARG A 301 -14.51 8.05 -17.59
N MET A 302 -14.00 9.14 -17.04
CA MET A 302 -14.84 10.23 -16.53
C MET A 302 -15.58 10.98 -17.66
N GLU A 303 -15.00 11.05 -18.86
CA GLU A 303 -15.61 11.70 -20.03
C GLU A 303 -16.66 10.81 -20.73
N GLN A 304 -16.37 9.52 -20.89
CA GLN A 304 -17.19 8.58 -21.67
C GLN A 304 -18.26 7.84 -20.86
N GLY A 305 -18.16 7.86 -19.54
CA GLY A 305 -19.05 7.16 -18.63
C GLY A 305 -19.11 7.85 -17.28
N GLU A 306 -19.08 7.08 -16.20
CA GLU A 306 -18.97 7.64 -14.86
C GLU A 306 -17.88 6.92 -14.07
N VAL A 307 -17.12 7.68 -13.29
CA VAL A 307 -16.23 7.14 -12.26
C VAL A 307 -16.68 7.72 -10.93
N TRP A 308 -16.82 6.85 -9.94
CA TRP A 308 -17.35 7.20 -8.63
C TRP A 308 -16.36 6.86 -7.53
N LEU A 309 -16.35 7.68 -6.49
CA LEU A 309 -15.55 7.49 -5.29
C LEU A 309 -16.48 7.29 -4.10
N ALA A 310 -16.20 6.26 -3.31
CA ALA A 310 -16.82 6.01 -2.01
C ALA A 310 -15.90 6.49 -0.89
N HIS A 311 -16.45 7.24 0.07
CA HIS A 311 -15.72 7.73 1.23
C HIS A 311 -16.35 7.24 2.52
N ALA A 312 -15.52 6.87 3.49
CA ALA A 312 -15.89 6.64 4.87
C ALA A 312 -15.40 7.84 5.69
N GLY A 313 -16.29 8.79 5.96
CA GLY A 313 -15.89 10.09 6.53
C GLY A 313 -14.96 10.85 5.56
N PRO A 314 -13.79 11.36 6.01
CA PRO A 314 -12.85 12.08 5.14
C PRO A 314 -12.01 11.15 4.26
N HIS A 315 -12.18 9.84 4.38
CA HIS A 315 -11.24 8.88 3.81
C HIS A 315 -11.80 8.12 2.63
N LEU A 316 -11.01 7.97 1.58
CA LEU A 316 -11.33 7.10 0.45
C LEU A 316 -11.46 5.64 0.92
N ALA A 317 -12.64 5.05 0.68
CA ALA A 317 -12.96 3.66 0.98
C ALA A 317 -12.97 2.79 -0.28
N GLY A 318 -13.21 3.37 -1.45
CA GLY A 318 -13.19 2.65 -2.71
C GLY A 318 -13.63 3.51 -3.89
N ALA A 319 -13.71 2.88 -5.05
CA ALA A 319 -14.16 3.50 -6.28
C ALA A 319 -14.75 2.44 -7.22
N TRP A 320 -15.55 2.88 -8.19
CA TRP A 320 -16.00 2.04 -9.28
C TRP A 320 -16.20 2.86 -10.55
N GLU A 321 -16.21 2.17 -11.68
CA GLU A 321 -16.61 2.73 -12.95
C GLU A 321 -17.99 2.20 -13.34
N LEU A 322 -18.80 3.07 -13.92
CA LEU A 322 -20.10 2.74 -14.47
C LEU A 322 -20.12 3.14 -15.94
N TRP A 323 -20.21 2.14 -16.81
CA TRP A 323 -20.24 2.31 -18.25
C TRP A 323 -21.67 2.11 -18.76
N TRP A 324 -21.98 2.74 -19.88
CA TRP A 324 -23.29 2.62 -20.52
C TRP A 324 -23.28 1.68 -21.73
N GLU A 325 -22.10 1.31 -22.22
CA GLU A 325 -21.89 0.34 -23.28
C GLU A 325 -20.59 -0.40 -23.00
N ASP A 326 -20.56 -1.71 -23.25
CA ASP A 326 -19.34 -2.52 -23.19
C ASP A 326 -19.32 -3.58 -24.32
N PRO A 327 -19.26 -3.15 -25.60
CA PRO A 327 -19.26 -4.08 -26.73
C PRO A 327 -18.03 -4.99 -26.75
N ALA A 328 -16.93 -4.60 -26.08
CA ALA A 328 -15.71 -5.40 -26.02
C ALA A 328 -15.94 -6.73 -25.26
N ALA A 329 -16.68 -6.71 -24.14
CA ALA A 329 -17.01 -7.94 -23.42
C ALA A 329 -18.36 -8.55 -23.81
N TRP A 330 -19.37 -7.71 -24.09
CA TRP A 330 -20.76 -8.16 -24.23
C TRP A 330 -21.28 -8.23 -25.67
N GLY A 331 -20.47 -7.78 -26.63
CA GLY A 331 -20.91 -7.54 -28.01
C GLY A 331 -21.96 -6.42 -28.09
N PRO A 332 -22.55 -6.20 -29.29
CA PRO A 332 -23.65 -5.25 -29.45
C PRO A 332 -24.86 -5.66 -28.58
N ARG A 333 -25.36 -4.72 -27.76
CA ARG A 333 -26.51 -4.92 -26.87
C ARG A 333 -27.47 -3.74 -26.94
N PRO A 334 -28.76 -3.93 -26.62
CA PRO A 334 -29.68 -2.81 -26.40
C PRO A 334 -29.19 -1.88 -25.29
N ALA A 335 -29.64 -0.62 -25.31
CA ALA A 335 -29.35 0.36 -24.26
C ALA A 335 -30.18 0.13 -22.98
N ASP A 336 -30.24 -1.12 -22.52
CA ASP A 336 -31.10 -1.60 -21.43
C ASP A 336 -30.33 -1.89 -20.12
N ALA A 337 -29.00 -1.75 -20.13
CA ALA A 337 -28.16 -2.11 -19.00
C ALA A 337 -27.07 -1.10 -18.70
N GLY A 338 -26.69 -0.95 -17.43
CA GLY A 338 -25.41 -0.34 -17.06
C GLY A 338 -24.37 -1.42 -16.75
N TYR A 339 -23.10 -1.12 -17.04
CA TYR A 339 -21.99 -2.06 -16.91
C TYR A 339 -21.04 -1.60 -15.79
N ILE A 340 -20.93 -2.41 -14.74
CA ILE A 340 -20.15 -2.06 -13.55
C ILE A 340 -18.75 -2.62 -13.71
N HIS A 341 -17.75 -1.74 -13.75
CA HIS A 341 -16.35 -2.10 -13.91
C HIS A 341 -15.51 -1.62 -12.74
N ARG A 342 -14.39 -2.31 -12.52
CA ARG A 342 -13.32 -1.89 -11.59
C ARG A 342 -13.84 -1.48 -10.22
N LEU A 343 -14.63 -2.36 -9.60
CA LEU A 343 -15.07 -2.21 -8.22
C LEU A 343 -13.87 -2.39 -7.27
N MET A 344 -13.28 -1.29 -6.83
CA MET A 344 -12.04 -1.23 -6.06
C MET A 344 -12.32 -0.81 -4.63
N THR A 345 -11.79 -1.53 -3.64
CA THR A 345 -11.82 -1.12 -2.23
C THR A 345 -10.42 -0.77 -1.77
N THR A 346 -10.29 0.24 -0.90
CA THR A 346 -9.00 0.58 -0.29
C THR A 346 -8.57 -0.58 0.61
N PRO A 347 -7.45 -1.26 0.34
CA PRO A 347 -7.05 -2.41 1.15
C PRO A 347 -6.84 -2.05 2.62
N HIS A 348 -7.32 -2.92 3.52
CA HIS A 348 -7.25 -2.83 4.99
C HIS A 348 -8.04 -1.71 5.66
N THR A 349 -8.27 -0.58 4.98
CA THR A 349 -8.85 0.61 5.62
C THR A 349 -10.24 0.98 5.12
N ALA A 350 -10.80 0.20 4.18
CA ALA A 350 -12.21 0.29 3.81
C ALA A 350 -13.08 -0.43 4.86
N PRO A 351 -14.24 0.14 5.23
CA PRO A 351 -15.19 -0.56 6.09
C PRO A 351 -15.55 -1.95 5.56
N PRO A 352 -15.74 -2.97 6.42
CA PRO A 352 -16.26 -4.26 6.01
C PRO A 352 -17.55 -4.13 5.20
N GLY A 353 -17.64 -4.87 4.09
CA GLY A 353 -18.79 -4.83 3.19
C GLY A 353 -18.82 -3.62 2.23
N THR A 354 -17.78 -2.79 2.17
CA THR A 354 -17.70 -1.66 1.23
C THR A 354 -17.95 -2.07 -0.22
N GLY A 355 -17.38 -3.20 -0.67
CA GLY A 355 -17.63 -3.75 -2.01
C GLY A 355 -19.12 -3.97 -2.31
N ARG A 356 -19.87 -4.54 -1.36
CA ARG A 356 -21.31 -4.79 -1.52
C ARG A 356 -22.12 -3.51 -1.60
N ARG A 357 -21.77 -2.54 -0.75
CA ARG A 357 -22.46 -1.23 -0.70
C ARG A 357 -22.22 -0.44 -1.97
N MET A 358 -20.99 -0.42 -2.50
CA MET A 358 -20.68 0.22 -3.78
C MET A 358 -21.37 -0.47 -4.96
N LEU A 359 -21.45 -1.81 -4.95
CA LEU A 359 -22.20 -2.55 -5.97
C LEU A 359 -23.68 -2.16 -5.97
N ALA A 360 -24.32 -2.12 -4.79
CA ALA A 360 -25.71 -1.70 -4.65
C ALA A 360 -25.96 -0.23 -5.04
N GLU A 361 -25.02 0.68 -4.73
CA GLU A 361 -25.08 2.08 -5.18
C GLU A 361 -25.00 2.18 -6.71
N ALA A 362 -24.10 1.41 -7.34
CA ALA A 362 -24.00 1.35 -8.79
C ALA A 362 -25.30 0.83 -9.43
N GLU A 363 -25.88 -0.24 -8.87
CA GLU A 363 -27.19 -0.78 -9.28
C GLU A 363 -28.30 0.28 -9.15
N SER A 364 -28.36 1.02 -8.03
CA SER A 364 -29.36 2.08 -7.83
C SER A 364 -29.25 3.19 -8.88
N ARG A 365 -28.03 3.55 -9.29
CA ARG A 365 -27.81 4.55 -10.34
C ARG A 365 -28.27 4.08 -11.71
N ILE A 366 -28.05 2.81 -12.03
CA ILE A 366 -28.52 2.21 -13.28
C ILE A 366 -30.06 2.23 -13.33
N ALA A 367 -30.71 1.84 -12.23
CA ALA A 367 -32.17 1.90 -12.12
C ALA A 367 -32.70 3.34 -12.23
N ALA A 368 -32.02 4.32 -11.63
CA ALA A 368 -32.42 5.72 -11.65
C ALA A 368 -32.42 6.34 -13.07
N VAL A 369 -31.62 5.82 -13.99
CA VAL A 369 -31.65 6.22 -15.42
C VAL A 369 -32.59 5.36 -16.29
N GLY A 370 -33.41 4.53 -15.66
CA GLY A 370 -34.44 3.73 -16.33
C GLY A 370 -33.93 2.47 -17.03
N ARG A 371 -32.71 2.00 -16.71
CA ARG A 371 -32.16 0.77 -17.29
C ARG A 371 -32.51 -0.44 -16.41
N PRO A 372 -33.21 -1.46 -16.94
CA PRO A 372 -33.68 -2.59 -16.15
C PRO A 372 -32.59 -3.60 -15.74
N TYR A 373 -31.37 -3.51 -16.26
CA TYR A 373 -30.32 -4.50 -15.98
C TYR A 373 -29.02 -3.88 -15.49
N ALA A 374 -28.38 -4.51 -14.52
CA ALA A 374 -26.98 -4.30 -14.21
C ALA A 374 -26.16 -5.48 -14.75
N ARG A 375 -25.08 -5.19 -15.46
CA ARG A 375 -24.17 -6.16 -16.06
C ARG A 375 -22.75 -5.97 -15.53
N LEU A 376 -22.00 -7.05 -15.41
CA LEU A 376 -20.58 -7.04 -15.07
C LEU A 376 -19.90 -8.32 -15.57
N ASP A 377 -18.58 -8.32 -15.58
CA ASP A 377 -17.78 -9.49 -15.90
C ASP A 377 -16.73 -9.79 -14.82
N CYS A 378 -16.36 -11.05 -14.68
CA CYS A 378 -15.25 -11.48 -13.84
C CYS A 378 -14.38 -12.52 -14.57
N PRO A 379 -13.09 -12.67 -14.21
CA PRO A 379 -12.25 -13.72 -14.78
C PRO A 379 -12.89 -15.10 -14.58
N ALA A 380 -12.98 -15.90 -15.64
CA ALA A 380 -13.56 -17.25 -15.58
C ALA A 380 -12.79 -18.18 -14.64
N SER A 381 -11.51 -17.87 -14.38
CA SER A 381 -10.63 -18.57 -13.45
C SER A 381 -10.85 -18.21 -11.97
N ASP A 382 -11.73 -17.25 -11.64
CA ASP A 382 -11.98 -16.80 -10.26
C ASP A 382 -13.37 -17.22 -9.75
N PRO A 383 -13.51 -18.46 -9.23
CA PRO A 383 -14.78 -18.95 -8.71
C PRO A 383 -15.22 -18.20 -7.44
N ARG A 384 -14.30 -17.57 -6.70
CA ARG A 384 -14.65 -16.82 -5.49
C ARG A 384 -15.34 -15.51 -5.85
N LEU A 385 -14.80 -14.78 -6.82
CA LEU A 385 -15.41 -13.55 -7.32
C LEU A 385 -16.74 -13.82 -8.01
N ARG A 386 -16.86 -14.93 -8.75
CA ARG A 386 -18.15 -15.40 -9.27
C ARG A 386 -19.18 -15.62 -8.17
N ALA A 387 -18.85 -16.42 -7.15
CA ALA A 387 -19.75 -16.70 -6.03
C ALA A 387 -20.13 -15.43 -5.24
N TYR A 388 -19.20 -14.47 -5.16
CA TYR A 388 -19.48 -13.14 -4.63
C TYR A 388 -20.59 -12.45 -5.44
N TYR A 389 -20.51 -12.38 -6.77
CA TYR A 389 -21.55 -11.75 -7.57
C TYR A 389 -22.88 -12.52 -7.57
N GLU A 390 -22.84 -13.86 -7.64
CA GLU A 390 -24.05 -14.70 -7.58
C GLU A 390 -24.82 -14.48 -6.27
N SER A 391 -24.12 -14.37 -5.13
CA SER A 391 -24.75 -14.03 -3.86
C SER A 391 -25.24 -12.57 -3.75
N ALA A 392 -24.92 -11.70 -4.71
CA ALA A 392 -25.54 -10.37 -4.89
C ALA A 392 -26.80 -10.40 -5.76
N GLY A 393 -27.19 -11.57 -6.26
CA GLY A 393 -28.35 -11.76 -7.14
C GLY A 393 -28.03 -11.67 -8.63
N TYR A 394 -26.74 -11.72 -9.02
CA TYR A 394 -26.36 -11.84 -10.42
C TYR A 394 -26.46 -13.29 -10.90
N THR A 395 -26.81 -13.47 -12.17
CA THR A 395 -26.83 -14.77 -12.84
C THR A 395 -25.86 -14.79 -13.99
N VAL A 396 -25.20 -15.93 -14.22
CA VAL A 396 -24.33 -16.14 -15.39
C VAL A 396 -25.19 -16.21 -16.65
N VAL A 397 -24.83 -15.42 -17.65
CA VAL A 397 -25.55 -15.32 -18.93
C VAL A 397 -24.67 -15.61 -20.16
N GLY A 398 -23.37 -15.86 -19.94
CA GLY A 398 -22.46 -16.27 -21.00
C GLY A 398 -21.01 -16.22 -20.56
N GLU A 399 -20.12 -16.51 -21.52
CA GLU A 399 -18.68 -16.39 -21.38
C GLU A 399 -18.11 -15.68 -22.63
N GLN A 400 -17.07 -14.89 -22.43
CA GLN A 400 -16.29 -14.29 -23.50
C GLN A 400 -14.87 -14.84 -23.41
N LEU A 401 -14.44 -15.60 -24.43
CA LEU A 401 -13.21 -16.40 -24.39
C LEU A 401 -11.94 -15.61 -24.69
N ALA A 402 -12.08 -14.43 -25.31
CA ALA A 402 -10.95 -13.57 -25.64
C ALA A 402 -11.31 -12.09 -25.42
N LYS A 403 -11.16 -11.62 -24.17
CA LYS A 403 -11.17 -10.20 -23.87
C LYS A 403 -9.73 -9.66 -23.98
N ASP A 404 -9.51 -8.67 -24.82
CA ASP A 404 -8.20 -8.03 -24.97
C ASP A 404 -7.78 -7.39 -23.64
N GLY A 405 -6.76 -7.95 -23.00
CA GLY A 405 -6.11 -7.37 -21.83
C GLY A 405 -5.15 -6.26 -22.26
N SER A 406 -5.14 -5.13 -21.55
CA SER A 406 -4.28 -3.98 -21.88
C SER A 406 -2.78 -4.29 -21.89
N LEU A 407 -2.34 -5.37 -21.21
CA LEU A 407 -0.92 -5.75 -21.04
C LEU A 407 -0.69 -7.28 -20.93
N GLY A 408 -1.53 -8.11 -21.58
CA GLY A 408 -1.41 -9.57 -21.49
C GLY A 408 -2.23 -10.36 -22.51
N SER A 409 -1.99 -11.68 -22.58
CA SER A 409 -2.73 -12.63 -23.40
C SER A 409 -4.24 -12.55 -23.16
N PRO A 410 -5.08 -12.79 -24.18
CA PRO A 410 -6.53 -12.82 -24.01
C PRO A 410 -6.89 -13.79 -22.89
N TYR A 411 -7.78 -13.35 -22.00
CA TYR A 411 -8.29 -14.16 -20.91
C TYR A 411 -9.81 -14.27 -20.99
N ALA A 412 -10.32 -15.41 -20.54
CA ALA A 412 -11.74 -15.69 -20.54
C ALA A 412 -12.42 -14.97 -19.36
N VAL A 413 -13.59 -14.39 -19.61
CA VAL A 413 -14.44 -13.78 -18.59
C VAL A 413 -15.83 -14.41 -18.60
N THR A 414 -16.40 -14.57 -17.41
CA THR A 414 -17.81 -14.92 -17.21
C THR A 414 -18.63 -13.64 -17.22
N LEU A 415 -19.71 -13.63 -18.01
CA LEU A 415 -20.64 -12.50 -18.11
C LEU A 415 -21.81 -12.72 -17.14
N LEU A 416 -22.07 -11.75 -16.28
CA LEU A 416 -23.12 -11.82 -15.28
C LEU A 416 -24.10 -10.64 -15.39
N GLU A 417 -25.39 -10.93 -15.21
CA GLU A 417 -26.48 -9.96 -15.29
C GLU A 417 -27.39 -10.07 -14.07
N LYS A 418 -27.92 -8.92 -13.62
CA LYS A 418 -28.95 -8.82 -12.59
C LYS A 418 -30.07 -7.92 -13.10
N ARG A 419 -31.32 -8.39 -12.98
CA ARG A 419 -32.49 -7.54 -13.20
C ARG A 419 -32.70 -6.62 -12.01
N LEU A 420 -32.82 -5.33 -12.28
CA LEU A 420 -33.09 -4.28 -11.31
C LEU A 420 -34.61 -4.12 -11.13
N ALA A 421 -35.00 -3.75 -9.92
CA ALA A 421 -36.40 -3.58 -9.54
C ALA A 421 -36.98 -2.24 -10.04
#